data_AF-A0A7V5N7T0-F1
#
_entry.id   AF-A0A7V5N7T0-F1
#
_cell.length_a   1.000
_cell.length_b   1.000
_cell.length_c   1.000
_cell.angle_alpha   90.00
_cell.angle_beta   90.00
_cell.angle_gamma   90.00
#
_symmetry.space_group_name_H-M   'P 1'
#
loop_
_entity.id
_entity.type
_entity.pdbx_description
1 polymer ?
#
loop_
_entity_poly.entity_id
_entity_poly.type
_entity_poly.pdbx_seq_one_letter_code
_entity_poly.pdbx_strand_id
1 'polypeptide(L)'
;MGFRHTPFFNFVDTLKKPVCPFCRTVASAGRRYLETTLYEFVNDPKVRRQVAAARGFCQKHARVLIELIDPLGVALLHETLLLELADAQEKELFGAPKAHCPACQYAEEALVLSASILLDNFDEPEIQAYLAGQSRICLPHYRFLASRTKDKRILASLAQSARQRIRDLSARARAFAEVQNATAASAPQRDNVSDLVWIECIQFFSGYEDTSHGELER
;
A
#
# COMPACT_ATOMS: atom_id res chain seq x y z
N MET A 1 3.69 -16.00 -27.29
CA MET A 1 2.52 -15.17 -27.02
C MET A 1 1.72 -15.84 -25.91
N GLY A 2 2.03 -15.50 -24.65
CA GLY A 2 1.28 -16.02 -23.51
C GLY A 2 -0.09 -15.35 -23.44
N PHE A 3 -1.14 -16.12 -23.13
CA PHE A 3 -2.47 -15.58 -22.92
C PHE A 3 -2.42 -14.53 -21.81
N ARG A 4 -2.71 -13.27 -22.14
CA ARG A 4 -2.86 -12.20 -21.15
C ARG A 4 -4.11 -12.51 -20.34
N HIS A 5 -3.91 -12.97 -19.10
CA HIS A 5 -4.99 -13.31 -18.18
C HIS A 5 -5.46 -12.07 -17.40
N THR A 6 -6.70 -12.11 -16.88
CA THR A 6 -7.33 -11.04 -16.08
C THR A 6 -6.42 -10.38 -15.04
N PRO A 7 -5.54 -11.09 -14.30
CA PRO A 7 -4.63 -10.46 -13.33
C PRO A 7 -3.68 -9.42 -13.93
N PHE A 8 -3.18 -9.64 -15.16
CA PHE A 8 -2.28 -8.70 -15.83
C PHE A 8 -3.01 -7.38 -16.14
N PHE A 9 -4.19 -7.45 -16.75
CA PHE A 9 -4.97 -6.25 -17.09
C PHE A 9 -5.39 -5.46 -15.84
N ASN A 10 -5.82 -6.17 -14.79
CA ASN A 10 -6.14 -5.55 -13.50
C ASN A 10 -4.93 -4.82 -12.92
N PHE A 11 -3.73 -5.40 -13.02
CA PHE A 11 -2.50 -4.76 -12.55
C PHE A 11 -2.15 -3.53 -13.41
N VAL A 12 -2.21 -3.64 -14.74
CA VAL A 12 -1.94 -2.51 -15.66
C VAL A 12 -2.87 -1.32 -15.37
N ASP A 13 -4.13 -1.57 -15.02
CA ASP A 13 -5.06 -0.50 -14.63
C ASP A 13 -4.64 0.23 -13.35
N THR A 14 -3.93 -0.43 -12.43
CA THR A 14 -3.36 0.24 -11.24
C THR A 14 -2.23 1.21 -11.61
N LEU A 15 -1.49 0.96 -12.69
CA LEU A 15 -0.38 1.80 -13.13
C LEU A 15 -0.84 3.18 -13.61
N LYS A 16 -2.11 3.31 -14.01
CA LYS A 16 -2.73 4.55 -14.50
C LYS A 16 -3.09 5.52 -13.37
N LYS A 17 -3.04 5.09 -12.10
CA LYS A 17 -3.42 5.92 -10.96
C LYS A 17 -2.22 6.76 -10.48
N PRO A 18 -2.44 7.97 -9.92
CA PRO A 18 -1.36 8.87 -9.51
C PRO A 18 -0.66 8.46 -8.19
N VAL A 19 -0.74 7.19 -7.80
CA VAL A 19 -0.21 6.63 -6.54
C VAL A 19 0.66 5.40 -6.82
N CYS A 20 1.38 4.92 -5.81
CA CYS A 20 2.16 3.68 -5.97
C CYS A 20 1.21 2.49 -6.22
N PRO A 21 1.37 1.76 -7.35
CA PRO A 21 0.46 0.66 -7.69
C PRO A 21 0.48 -0.45 -6.65
N PHE A 22 1.64 -0.68 -6.01
CA PHE A 22 1.80 -1.70 -4.97
C PHE A 22 1.20 -1.29 -3.64
N CYS A 23 1.38 -0.04 -3.20
CA CYS A 23 0.69 0.47 -2.01
C CYS A 23 -0.83 0.35 -2.17
N ARG A 24 -1.33 0.78 -3.33
CA ARG A 24 -2.76 0.72 -3.65
C ARG A 24 -3.29 -0.71 -3.68
N THR A 25 -2.55 -1.64 -4.28
CA THR A 25 -2.90 -3.06 -4.28
C THR A 25 -2.97 -3.61 -2.85
N VAL A 26 -1.97 -3.34 -2.02
CA VAL A 26 -1.94 -3.78 -0.61
C VAL A 26 -3.13 -3.19 0.17
N ALA A 27 -3.38 -1.89 0.04
CA ALA A 27 -4.49 -1.22 0.71
C ALA A 27 -5.85 -1.78 0.27
N SER A 28 -6.03 -1.97 -1.04
CA SER A 28 -7.26 -2.50 -1.63
C SER A 28 -7.49 -3.96 -1.27
N ALA A 29 -6.43 -4.78 -1.25
CA ALA A 29 -6.52 -6.19 -0.86
C ALA A 29 -6.87 -6.34 0.63
N GLY A 30 -6.24 -5.54 1.51
CA GLY A 30 -6.55 -5.53 2.94
C GLY A 30 -7.99 -5.10 3.22
N ARG A 31 -8.47 -4.03 2.56
CA ARG A 31 -9.87 -3.59 2.67
C ARG A 31 -10.83 -4.67 2.17
N ARG A 32 -10.60 -5.22 0.97
CA ARG A 32 -11.45 -6.27 0.40
C ARG A 32 -11.52 -7.50 1.29
N TYR A 33 -10.40 -7.91 1.89
CA TYR A 33 -10.39 -9.00 2.86
C TYR A 33 -11.35 -8.73 4.02
N LEU A 34 -11.32 -7.53 4.58
CA LEU A 34 -12.21 -7.15 5.69
C LEU A 34 -13.67 -7.08 5.26
N GLU A 35 -13.96 -6.48 4.11
CA GLU A 35 -15.32 -6.42 3.53
C GLU A 35 -15.90 -7.82 3.30
N THR A 36 -15.15 -8.69 2.63
CA THR A 36 -15.55 -10.09 2.40
C THR A 36 -15.70 -10.85 3.71
N THR A 37 -14.80 -10.61 4.68
CA THR A 37 -14.89 -11.25 6.00
C THR A 37 -16.17 -10.87 6.73
N LEU A 38 -16.52 -9.58 6.75
CA LEU A 38 -17.73 -9.09 7.40
C LEU A 38 -19.01 -9.58 6.68
N TYR A 39 -19.01 -9.54 5.34
CA TYR A 39 -20.19 -9.88 4.55
C TYR A 39 -20.46 -11.40 4.47
N GLU A 40 -19.42 -12.21 4.28
CA GLU A 40 -19.58 -13.64 3.97
C GLU A 40 -19.14 -14.57 5.12
N PHE A 41 -18.10 -14.19 5.86
CA PHE A 41 -17.38 -15.13 6.76
C PHE A 41 -17.43 -14.76 8.24
N VAL A 42 -18.25 -13.78 8.62
CA VAL A 42 -18.35 -13.34 10.02
C VAL A 42 -18.82 -14.45 10.95
N ASN A 43 -19.59 -15.41 10.44
CA ASN A 43 -20.07 -16.58 11.19
C ASN A 43 -19.19 -17.82 11.00
N ASP A 44 -18.11 -17.75 10.21
CA ASP A 44 -17.21 -18.89 10.00
C ASP A 44 -16.32 -19.11 11.24
N PRO A 45 -16.43 -20.26 11.95
CA PRO A 45 -15.61 -20.55 13.12
C PRO A 45 -14.10 -20.58 12.83
N LYS A 46 -13.70 -20.92 11.60
CA LYS A 46 -12.30 -20.92 11.19
C LYS A 46 -11.75 -19.49 11.12
N VAL A 47 -12.51 -18.56 10.55
CA VAL A 47 -12.10 -17.16 10.45
C VAL A 47 -12.03 -16.51 11.84
N ARG A 48 -13.03 -16.74 12.70
CA ARG A 48 -13.00 -16.24 14.09
C ARG A 48 -11.78 -16.74 14.86
N ARG A 49 -11.42 -18.02 14.74
CA ARG A 49 -10.19 -18.57 15.35
C ARG A 49 -8.91 -17.97 14.78
N GLN A 50 -8.87 -17.68 13.48
CA GLN A 50 -7.71 -17.00 12.88
C GLN A 50 -7.54 -15.58 13.44
N VAL A 51 -8.63 -14.82 13.57
CA VAL A 51 -8.63 -13.50 14.19
C VAL A 51 -8.22 -13.59 15.67
N ALA A 52 -8.74 -14.56 16.43
CA ALA A 52 -8.37 -14.78 17.83
C ALA A 52 -6.88 -15.13 18.00
N ALA A 53 -6.34 -16.03 17.18
CA ALA A 53 -4.91 -16.38 17.19
C ALA A 53 -4.00 -15.19 16.88
N ALA A 54 -4.47 -14.26 16.04
CA ALA A 54 -3.80 -12.99 15.72
C ALA A 54 -4.01 -11.89 16.77
N ARG A 55 -4.83 -12.14 17.81
CA ARG A 55 -5.29 -11.16 18.82
C ARG A 55 -6.01 -9.96 18.18
N GLY A 56 -6.80 -10.23 17.16
CA GLY A 56 -7.52 -9.23 16.41
C GLY A 56 -6.74 -8.74 15.19
N PHE A 57 -7.08 -7.53 14.75
CA PHE A 57 -6.44 -6.87 13.61
C PHE A 57 -5.35 -5.90 14.09
N CYS A 58 -4.30 -5.71 13.28
CA CYS A 58 -3.29 -4.71 13.58
C CYS A 58 -3.91 -3.30 13.54
N GLN A 59 -3.25 -2.32 14.17
CA GLN A 59 -3.74 -0.93 14.24
C GLN A 59 -4.23 -0.38 12.88
N LYS A 60 -3.48 -0.65 11.80
CA LYS A 60 -3.85 -0.25 10.44
C LYS A 60 -5.19 -0.84 10.00
N HIS A 61 -5.37 -2.16 10.15
CA HIS A 61 -6.58 -2.85 9.70
C HIS A 61 -7.76 -2.66 10.67
N ALA A 62 -7.49 -2.42 11.95
CA ALA A 62 -8.51 -2.00 12.91
C ALA A 62 -9.13 -0.64 12.51
N ARG A 63 -8.33 0.31 12.02
CA ARG A 63 -8.86 1.58 11.48
C ARG A 63 -9.77 1.36 10.29
N VAL A 64 -9.36 0.53 9.32
CA VAL A 64 -10.20 0.19 8.16
C VAL A 64 -11.51 -0.48 8.61
N LEU A 65 -11.44 -1.35 9.62
CA LEU A 65 -12.63 -2.04 10.14
C LEU A 65 -13.65 -1.05 10.74
N ILE A 66 -13.20 0.00 11.43
CA ILE A 66 -14.05 1.08 11.93
C ILE A 66 -14.72 1.84 10.77
N GLU A 67 -13.98 2.10 9.69
CA GLU A 67 -14.48 2.80 8.50
C GLU A 67 -15.55 2.01 7.73
N LEU A 68 -15.60 0.67 7.87
CA LEU A 68 -16.59 -0.18 7.20
C LEU A 68 -17.99 -0.14 7.86
N ILE A 69 -18.11 0.39 9.08
CA ILE A 69 -19.38 0.61 9.80
C ILE A 69 -20.26 -0.66 9.84
N ASP A 70 -19.71 -1.77 10.34
CA ASP A 70 -20.47 -3.00 10.65
C ASP A 70 -20.31 -3.41 12.12
N PRO A 71 -21.03 -2.77 13.06
CA PRO A 71 -20.85 -3.01 14.49
C PRO A 71 -21.12 -4.46 14.90
N LEU A 72 -22.11 -5.11 14.29
CA LEU A 72 -22.45 -6.49 14.61
C LEU A 72 -21.36 -7.45 14.11
N GLY A 73 -20.93 -7.30 12.86
CA GLY A 73 -19.89 -8.15 12.30
C GLY A 73 -18.58 -8.03 13.08
N VAL A 74 -18.22 -6.81 13.47
CA VAL A 74 -17.04 -6.56 14.30
C VAL A 74 -17.16 -7.19 15.69
N ALA A 75 -18.32 -7.08 16.35
CA ALA A 75 -18.54 -7.71 17.65
C ALA A 75 -18.40 -9.24 17.57
N LEU A 76 -19.00 -9.86 16.55
CA LEU A 76 -18.96 -11.30 16.33
C LEU A 76 -17.54 -11.82 16.02
N LEU A 77 -16.74 -11.08 15.26
CA LEU A 77 -15.34 -11.44 14.98
C LEU A 77 -14.46 -11.43 16.23
N HIS A 78 -14.75 -10.54 17.20
CA HIS A 78 -13.98 -10.41 18.42
C HIS A 78 -14.53 -11.25 19.58
N GLU A 79 -15.76 -11.75 19.51
CA GLU A 79 -16.39 -12.55 20.56
C GLU A 79 -15.51 -13.73 20.99
N THR A 80 -15.03 -14.54 20.04
CA THR A 80 -14.15 -15.69 20.34
C THR A 80 -12.87 -15.23 21.04
N LEU A 81 -12.23 -14.17 20.57
CA LEU A 81 -11.03 -13.61 21.20
C LEU A 81 -11.29 -13.10 22.62
N LEU A 82 -12.40 -12.39 22.83
CA LEU A 82 -12.77 -11.84 24.14
C LEU A 82 -13.03 -12.96 25.15
N LEU A 83 -13.77 -14.01 24.75
CA LEU A 83 -14.01 -15.17 25.60
C LEU A 83 -12.71 -15.93 25.91
N GLU A 84 -11.83 -16.12 24.93
CA GLU A 84 -10.54 -16.77 25.13
C GLU A 84 -9.64 -16.00 26.10
N LEU A 85 -9.65 -14.66 26.06
CA LEU A 85 -8.81 -13.82 26.91
C LEU A 85 -9.40 -13.55 28.30
N ALA A 86 -10.72 -13.62 28.48
CA ALA A 86 -11.37 -13.35 29.76
C ALA A 86 -10.92 -14.32 30.86
N ASP A 87 -10.70 -15.59 30.51
CA ASP A 87 -10.27 -16.65 31.42
C ASP A 87 -8.77 -16.98 31.28
N ALA A 88 -8.02 -16.22 30.47
CA ALA A 88 -6.61 -16.45 30.21
C ALA A 88 -5.73 -16.07 31.41
N GLN A 89 -4.68 -16.87 31.66
CA GLN A 89 -3.67 -16.51 32.66
C GLN A 89 -2.83 -15.31 32.19
N GLU A 90 -2.20 -14.57 33.10
CA GLU A 90 -1.42 -13.36 32.77
C GLU A 90 -0.42 -13.55 31.63
N LYS A 91 0.31 -14.67 31.62
CA LYS A 91 1.26 -15.01 30.55
C LYS A 91 0.58 -15.15 29.19
N GLU A 92 -0.62 -15.72 29.18
CA GLU A 92 -1.44 -15.86 27.97
C GLU A 92 -2.12 -14.55 27.62
N LEU A 93 -2.55 -13.74 28.59
CA LEU A 93 -3.16 -12.43 28.36
C LEU A 93 -2.17 -11.43 27.77
N PHE A 94 -0.92 -11.40 28.23
CA PHE A 94 0.10 -10.44 27.80
C PHE A 94 1.13 -11.01 26.81
N GLY A 95 0.98 -12.27 26.40
CA GLY A 95 1.86 -12.90 25.42
C GLY A 95 1.81 -12.26 24.02
N ALA A 96 2.74 -12.63 23.15
CA ALA A 96 2.67 -12.23 21.75
C ALA A 96 1.49 -12.92 21.02
N PRO A 97 0.94 -12.32 19.95
CA PRO A 97 0.06 -13.02 19.03
C PRO A 97 0.70 -14.32 18.51
N LYS A 98 -0.11 -15.37 18.33
CA LYS A 98 0.34 -16.65 17.78
C LYS A 98 0.32 -16.65 16.24
N ALA A 99 -0.34 -15.66 15.64
CA ALA A 99 -0.44 -15.47 14.20
C ALA A 99 -0.29 -13.99 13.81
N HIS A 100 0.03 -13.75 12.54
CA HIS A 100 -0.01 -12.40 11.96
C HIS A 100 -1.45 -11.96 11.72
N CYS A 101 -1.66 -10.65 11.62
CA CYS A 101 -2.96 -10.10 11.21
C CYS A 101 -3.37 -10.69 9.86
N PRO A 102 -4.56 -11.33 9.75
CA PRO A 102 -4.92 -12.06 8.54
C PRO A 102 -5.16 -11.14 7.34
N ALA A 103 -5.64 -9.91 7.57
CA ALA A 103 -5.73 -8.88 6.53
C ALA A 103 -4.35 -8.44 6.02
N CYS A 104 -3.32 -8.37 6.88
CA CYS A 104 -1.95 -8.11 6.45
C CYS A 104 -1.43 -9.25 5.58
N GLN A 105 -1.64 -10.50 6.00
CA GLN A 105 -1.19 -11.67 5.26
C GLN A 105 -1.81 -11.71 3.85
N TYR A 106 -3.13 -11.52 3.75
CA TYR A 106 -3.82 -11.47 2.46
C TYR A 106 -3.31 -10.32 1.57
N ALA A 107 -3.05 -9.16 2.16
CA ALA A 107 -2.52 -8.01 1.43
C ALA A 107 -1.06 -8.25 0.96
N GLU A 108 -0.25 -8.97 1.73
CA GLU A 108 1.11 -9.36 1.34
C GLU A 108 1.10 -10.33 0.16
N GLU A 109 0.19 -11.31 0.14
CA GLU A 109 0.02 -12.21 -1.00
C GLU A 109 -0.32 -11.44 -2.29
N ALA A 110 -1.20 -10.44 -2.19
CA ALA A 110 -1.52 -9.56 -3.31
C ALA A 110 -0.31 -8.73 -3.79
N LEU A 111 0.54 -8.25 -2.86
CA LEU A 111 1.80 -7.57 -3.19
C LEU A 111 2.74 -8.49 -3.96
N VAL A 112 2.93 -9.73 -3.49
CA VAL A 112 3.79 -10.73 -4.13
C VAL A 112 3.31 -11.03 -5.55
N LEU A 113 2.00 -11.22 -5.72
CA LEU A 113 1.40 -11.47 -7.03
C LEU A 113 1.61 -10.29 -7.98
N SER A 114 1.31 -9.06 -7.55
CA SER A 114 1.53 -7.87 -8.37
C SER A 114 2.99 -7.66 -8.74
N ALA A 115 3.92 -7.94 -7.83
CA ALA A 115 5.35 -7.87 -8.14
C ALA A 115 5.75 -8.91 -9.20
N SER A 116 5.24 -10.13 -9.07
CA SER A 116 5.49 -11.19 -10.06
C SER A 116 4.91 -10.80 -11.43
N ILE A 117 3.71 -10.24 -11.48
CA ILE A 117 3.10 -9.73 -12.72
C ILE A 117 4.00 -8.67 -13.39
N LEU A 118 4.50 -7.67 -12.64
CA LEU A 118 5.39 -6.66 -13.21
C LEU A 118 6.69 -7.27 -13.75
N LEU A 119 7.30 -8.19 -12.98
CA LEU A 119 8.60 -8.77 -13.32
C LEU A 119 8.52 -9.77 -14.48
N ASP A 120 7.52 -10.65 -14.47
CA ASP A 120 7.34 -11.70 -15.49
C ASP A 120 6.87 -11.12 -16.82
N ASN A 121 6.20 -9.96 -16.79
CA ASN A 121 5.72 -9.24 -17.97
C ASN A 121 6.54 -7.96 -18.21
N PHE A 122 7.80 -7.94 -17.77
CA PHE A 122 8.66 -6.76 -17.90
C PHE A 122 8.74 -6.25 -19.34
N ASP A 123 8.83 -7.15 -20.32
CA ASP A 123 8.98 -6.79 -21.74
C ASP A 123 7.67 -6.28 -22.39
N GLU A 124 6.53 -6.29 -21.67
CA GLU A 124 5.27 -5.75 -22.19
C GLU A 124 5.32 -4.22 -22.31
N PRO A 125 4.79 -3.63 -23.41
CA PRO A 125 4.89 -2.20 -23.69
C PRO A 125 4.34 -1.31 -22.57
N GLU A 126 3.26 -1.71 -21.91
CA GLU A 126 2.63 -0.96 -20.82
C GLU A 126 3.55 -0.86 -19.61
N ILE A 127 4.28 -1.92 -19.27
CA ILE A 127 5.24 -1.94 -18.17
C ILE A 127 6.47 -1.09 -18.52
N GLN A 128 7.01 -1.26 -19.73
CA GLN A 128 8.15 -0.46 -20.20
C GLN A 128 7.82 1.03 -20.23
N ALA A 129 6.67 1.41 -20.78
CA ALA A 129 6.23 2.81 -20.82
C ALA A 129 6.05 3.40 -19.42
N TYR A 130 5.48 2.62 -18.48
CA TYR A 130 5.32 3.06 -17.10
C TYR A 130 6.66 3.30 -16.39
N LEU A 131 7.63 2.40 -16.56
CA LEU A 131 8.96 2.52 -15.93
C LEU A 131 9.81 3.63 -16.57
N ALA A 132 9.72 3.82 -17.89
CA ALA A 132 10.42 4.88 -18.61
C ALA A 132 9.80 6.28 -18.37
N GLY A 133 8.52 6.32 -18.03
CA GLY A 133 7.79 7.54 -17.68
C GLY A 133 8.04 7.99 -16.25
N GLN A 134 7.13 8.82 -15.74
CA GLN A 134 7.15 9.22 -14.33
C GLN A 134 6.47 8.16 -13.45
N SER A 135 7.11 7.00 -13.30
CA SER A 135 6.61 5.95 -12.41
C SER A 135 6.32 6.47 -10.99
N ARG A 136 5.25 5.99 -10.38
CA ARG A 136 4.80 6.36 -9.03
C ARG A 136 5.18 5.32 -7.96
N ILE A 137 6.05 4.37 -8.29
CA ILE A 137 6.55 3.37 -7.32
C ILE A 137 7.28 4.09 -6.18
N CYS A 138 6.92 3.78 -4.92
CA CYS A 138 7.62 4.30 -3.75
C CYS A 138 8.94 3.53 -3.52
N LEU A 139 9.90 4.15 -2.84
CA LEU A 139 11.22 3.56 -2.58
C LEU A 139 11.15 2.18 -1.90
N PRO A 140 10.28 1.92 -0.89
CA PRO A 140 10.11 0.57 -0.35
C PRO A 140 9.74 -0.47 -1.41
N HIS A 141 8.85 -0.13 -2.34
CA HIS A 141 8.44 -1.04 -3.41
C HIS A 141 9.48 -1.18 -4.52
N TYR A 142 10.29 -0.15 -4.81
CA TYR A 142 11.49 -0.33 -5.64
C TYR A 142 12.46 -1.34 -5.02
N ARG A 143 12.72 -1.22 -3.71
CA ARG A 143 13.59 -2.17 -2.98
C ARG A 143 13.02 -3.59 -3.01
N PHE A 144 11.71 -3.73 -2.80
CA PHE A 144 11.02 -5.02 -2.86
C PHE A 144 11.08 -5.67 -4.24
N LEU A 145 10.89 -4.91 -5.31
CA LEU A 145 11.03 -5.43 -6.68
C LEU A 145 12.48 -5.83 -6.98
N ALA A 146 13.44 -4.99 -6.61
CA ALA A 146 14.86 -5.24 -6.84
C ALA A 146 15.37 -6.48 -6.09
N SER A 147 14.84 -6.78 -4.89
CA SER A 147 15.22 -7.99 -4.15
C SER A 147 14.66 -9.29 -4.75
N ARG A 148 13.68 -9.21 -5.67
CA ARG A 148 12.98 -10.35 -6.25
C ARG A 148 13.48 -10.77 -7.63
N THR A 149 14.41 -10.04 -8.23
CA THR A 149 14.95 -10.38 -9.55
C THR A 149 16.48 -10.33 -9.57
N LYS A 150 17.08 -11.20 -10.37
CA LYS A 150 18.51 -11.18 -10.70
C LYS A 150 18.77 -10.66 -12.12
N ASP A 151 17.72 -10.37 -12.90
CA ASP A 151 17.86 -9.86 -14.27
C ASP A 151 18.41 -8.42 -14.23
N LYS A 152 19.62 -8.27 -14.77
CA LYS A 152 20.33 -6.98 -14.81
C LYS A 152 19.59 -5.92 -15.62
N ARG A 153 18.80 -6.30 -16.64
CA ARG A 153 17.98 -5.38 -17.44
C ARG A 153 16.87 -4.77 -16.60
N ILE A 154 16.17 -5.62 -15.84
CA ILE A 154 15.10 -5.19 -14.93
C ILE A 154 15.68 -4.31 -13.83
N LEU A 155 16.78 -4.73 -13.20
CA LEU A 155 17.44 -3.94 -12.15
C LEU A 155 17.88 -2.56 -12.65
N ALA A 156 18.45 -2.48 -13.87
CA ALA A 156 18.84 -1.21 -14.48
C ALA A 156 17.63 -0.30 -14.73
N SER A 157 16.53 -0.85 -15.27
CA SER A 157 15.29 -0.11 -15.53
C SER A 157 14.65 0.41 -14.23
N LEU A 158 14.52 -0.44 -13.21
CA LEU A 158 14.03 -0.03 -11.89
C LEU A 158 14.90 1.09 -11.27
N ALA A 159 16.22 0.95 -11.35
CA ALA A 159 17.15 1.95 -10.84
C ALA A 159 17.07 3.28 -11.62
N GLN A 160 16.89 3.23 -12.94
CA GLN A 160 16.70 4.41 -13.77
C GLN A 160 15.39 5.13 -13.41
N SER A 161 14.29 4.38 -13.32
CA SER A 161 12.97 4.90 -12.94
C SER A 161 12.98 5.55 -11.56
N ALA A 162 13.57 4.89 -10.56
CA ALA A 162 13.74 5.44 -9.21
C ALA A 162 14.57 6.74 -9.21
N ARG A 163 15.69 6.77 -9.95
CA ARG A 163 16.52 7.99 -10.07
C ARG A 163 15.77 9.15 -10.73
N GLN A 164 14.96 8.87 -11.75
CA GLN A 164 14.14 9.89 -12.40
C GLN A 164 13.13 10.49 -11.43
N ARG A 165 12.45 9.65 -10.64
CA ARG A 165 11.53 10.12 -9.59
C ARG A 165 12.23 10.92 -8.49
N ILE A 166 13.41 10.49 -8.05
CA ILE A 166 14.21 11.22 -7.05
C ILE A 166 14.63 12.60 -7.57
N ARG A 167 15.10 12.69 -8.82
CA ARG A 167 15.49 13.98 -9.41
C ARG A 167 14.30 14.93 -9.54
N ASP A 168 13.14 14.43 -9.98
CA ASP A 168 11.89 15.19 -10.06
C ASP A 168 11.48 15.74 -8.67
N LEU A 169 11.38 14.87 -7.66
CA LEU A 169 11.03 15.28 -6.31
C LEU A 169 12.06 16.25 -5.71
N SER A 170 13.35 16.03 -5.95
CA SER A 170 14.41 16.93 -5.48
C SER A 170 14.31 18.32 -6.11
N ALA A 171 14.00 18.41 -7.40
CA ALA A 171 13.84 19.69 -8.09
C ALA A 171 12.61 20.44 -7.57
N ARG A 172 11.47 19.74 -7.44
CA ARG A 172 10.23 20.32 -6.93
C ARG A 172 10.33 20.75 -5.46
N ALA A 173 10.99 19.95 -4.62
CA ALA A 173 11.21 20.28 -3.22
C ALA A 173 12.13 21.51 -3.05
N ARG A 174 13.16 21.62 -3.90
CA ARG A 174 14.03 22.80 -3.94
C ARG A 174 13.25 24.05 -4.35
N ALA A 175 12.49 23.97 -5.44
CA ALA A 175 11.66 25.09 -5.91
C ALA A 175 10.66 25.53 -4.83
N PHE A 176 10.05 24.58 -4.11
CA PHE A 176 9.18 24.88 -2.97
C PHE A 176 9.92 25.59 -1.85
N ALA A 177 11.08 25.09 -1.43
CA ALA A 177 11.88 25.74 -0.38
C ALA A 177 12.34 27.15 -0.78
N GLU A 178 12.72 27.37 -2.05
CA GLU A 178 13.10 28.69 -2.57
C GLU A 178 11.94 29.69 -2.48
N VAL A 179 10.72 29.30 -2.86
CA VAL A 179 9.53 30.15 -2.74
C VAL A 179 9.21 30.48 -1.28
N GLN A 180 9.32 29.50 -0.37
CA GLN A 180 9.01 29.72 1.05
C GLN A 180 10.05 30.60 1.75
N ASN A 181 11.32 30.52 1.34
CA ASN A 181 12.41 31.31 1.91
C ASN A 181 12.56 32.70 1.28
N ALA A 182 11.83 32.99 0.20
CA ALA A 182 11.93 34.26 -0.48
C ALA A 182 11.38 35.41 0.35
N THR A 183 12.12 36.52 0.38
CA THR A 183 11.68 37.78 0.98
C THR A 183 10.83 38.57 -0.02
N ALA A 184 10.13 39.62 0.44
CA ALA A 184 9.34 40.48 -0.44
C ALA A 184 10.13 41.07 -1.63
N ALA A 185 11.46 41.21 -1.50
CA ALA A 185 12.35 41.71 -2.56
C ALA A 185 12.82 40.62 -3.55
N SER A 186 12.58 39.34 -3.27
CA SER A 186 13.10 38.20 -4.04
C SER A 186 12.03 37.15 -4.38
N ALA A 187 10.75 37.47 -4.17
CA ALA A 187 9.63 36.55 -4.31
C ALA A 187 9.54 35.98 -5.74
N PRO A 188 9.76 34.67 -5.94
CA PRO A 188 9.52 34.02 -7.22
C PRO A 188 8.01 33.96 -7.51
N GLN A 189 7.67 33.80 -8.78
CA GLN A 189 6.31 33.55 -9.22
C GLN A 189 5.81 32.20 -8.66
N ARG A 190 4.70 32.20 -7.92
CA ARG A 190 4.18 31.02 -7.19
C ARG A 190 3.43 30.02 -8.06
N ASP A 191 3.04 30.40 -9.27
CA ASP A 191 1.99 29.73 -10.05
C ASP A 191 2.33 28.28 -10.48
N ASN A 192 3.58 27.84 -10.34
CA ASN A 192 4.05 26.52 -10.80
C ASN A 192 4.62 25.62 -9.69
N VAL A 193 4.50 25.99 -8.42
CA VAL A 193 5.02 25.20 -7.29
C VAL A 193 3.87 24.50 -6.58
N SER A 194 3.87 23.17 -6.61
CA SER A 194 2.89 22.37 -5.86
C SER A 194 3.21 22.38 -4.36
N ASP A 195 2.25 22.85 -3.56
CA ASP A 195 2.32 22.82 -2.10
C ASP A 195 2.26 21.39 -1.51
N LEU A 196 2.04 20.38 -2.34
CA LEU A 196 1.94 18.97 -1.93
C LEU A 196 3.27 18.20 -2.04
N VAL A 197 4.35 18.85 -2.50
CA VAL A 197 5.64 18.16 -2.71
C VAL A 197 6.18 17.51 -1.43
N TRP A 198 5.91 18.09 -0.25
CA TRP A 198 6.31 17.49 1.02
C TRP A 198 5.58 16.16 1.30
N ILE A 199 4.29 16.08 0.95
CA ILE A 199 3.49 14.84 1.03
C ILE A 199 4.06 13.81 0.07
N GLU A 200 4.32 14.20 -1.19
CA GLU A 200 4.88 13.27 -2.18
C GLU A 200 6.25 12.73 -1.78
N CYS A 201 7.10 13.56 -1.15
CA CYS A 201 8.36 13.11 -0.56
C CYS A 201 8.12 12.05 0.52
N ILE A 202 7.19 12.28 1.46
CA ILE A 202 6.85 11.31 2.50
C ILE A 202 6.33 10.01 1.86
N GLN A 203 5.36 10.10 0.94
CA GLN A 203 4.78 8.95 0.24
C GLN A 203 5.86 8.15 -0.52
N PHE A 204 6.79 8.83 -1.19
CA PHE A 204 7.87 8.18 -1.91
C PHE A 204 8.82 7.42 -0.97
N PHE A 205 9.29 8.02 0.13
CA PHE A 205 10.28 7.38 0.99
C PHE A 205 9.69 6.34 1.96
N SER A 206 8.47 6.56 2.44
CA SER A 206 7.82 5.68 3.44
C SER A 206 6.87 4.66 2.84
N GLY A 207 6.37 4.89 1.61
CA GLY A 207 5.26 4.12 1.06
C GLY A 207 3.93 4.40 1.77
N TYR A 208 3.85 5.43 2.62
CA TYR A 208 2.60 5.88 3.21
C TYR A 208 1.61 6.25 2.10
N GLU A 209 0.41 5.70 2.17
CA GLU A 209 -0.70 6.07 1.31
C GLU A 209 -1.79 6.59 2.23
N ASP A 210 -2.06 7.89 2.14
CA ASP A 210 -3.07 8.52 2.97
C ASP A 210 -4.45 8.11 2.47
N THR A 211 -5.12 7.22 3.20
CA THR A 211 -6.50 6.81 2.87
C THR A 211 -7.53 7.88 3.23
N SER A 212 -7.16 8.90 3.99
CA SER A 212 -8.01 10.01 4.45
C SER A 212 -8.04 11.20 3.49
N HIS A 213 -7.03 11.35 2.60
CA HIS A 213 -7.02 12.45 1.62
C HIS A 213 -7.77 12.14 0.32
N GLY A 214 -8.36 10.95 0.17
CA GLY A 214 -9.21 10.57 -0.98
C GLY A 214 -10.56 11.31 -1.06
N GLU A 215 -10.84 12.23 -0.12
CA GLU A 215 -12.06 13.05 -0.09
C GLU A 215 -11.84 14.51 -0.47
N LEU A 216 -10.60 14.95 -0.73
CA LEU A 216 -10.32 16.34 -1.16
C LEU A 216 -10.31 16.53 -2.68
N GLU A 217 -10.57 15.47 -3.46
CA GLU A 217 -10.72 15.52 -4.92
C GLU A 217 -12.08 14.93 -5.37
N ARG A 218 -13.14 15.12 -4.58
CA ARG A 218 -14.54 14.98 -5.06
C ARG A 218 -15.20 16.34 -5.20
#